data_AF-A0A7S2YIV9-F1
#
_entry.id   AF-A0A7S2YIV9-F1
#
_cell.length_a   1.000
_cell.length_b   1.000
_cell.length_c   1.000
_cell.angle_alpha   90.00
_cell.angle_beta   90.00
_cell.angle_gamma   90.00
#
_symmetry.space_group_name_H-M   'P 1'
#
loop_
_entity.id
_entity.type
_entity.pdbx_description
1 polymer ?
#
loop_
_entity_poly.entity_id
_entity_poly.type
_entity_poly.pdbx_seq_one_letter_code
_entity_poly.pdbx_strand_id
1 'polypeptide(L)'
;MAQTIPLRSPTFKPNSGSSQIIIPKISGCGYSKKQFNTTIHYDSTMRMPFETSSSKSESNTPKAIIFDWDDTICPSTFVDSYKVEAFVDFPMDVQRILHEVARSAERCLNEASKYGEVLIITNSDEGWVKYSAERYCPKLLPVIEKYKIISARTRYERFYPGQPLCWKAAAFAHEVN
;
A
#
# COMPACT_ATOMS: atom_id res chain seq x y z
N MET A 1 -19.76 -32.86 -38.15
CA MET A 1 -18.51 -32.36 -38.76
C MET A 1 -18.28 -30.94 -38.24
N ALA A 2 -17.32 -30.78 -37.34
CA ALA A 2 -16.84 -29.47 -36.88
C ALA A 2 -15.35 -29.43 -37.23
N GLN A 3 -14.95 -28.43 -38.01
CA GLN A 3 -13.56 -28.25 -38.45
C GLN A 3 -12.75 -27.58 -37.33
N THR A 4 -11.67 -28.23 -36.92
CA THR A 4 -10.71 -27.71 -35.94
C THR A 4 -9.73 -26.77 -36.65
N ILE A 5 -9.69 -25.49 -36.24
CA ILE A 5 -8.74 -24.48 -36.74
C ILE A 5 -7.54 -24.43 -35.79
N PRO A 6 -6.28 -24.47 -36.27
CA PRO A 6 -5.10 -24.43 -35.41
C PRO A 6 -4.82 -23.02 -34.87
N LEU A 7 -4.62 -22.90 -33.56
CA LEU A 7 -4.12 -21.70 -32.89
C LEU A 7 -2.65 -21.45 -33.26
N ARG A 8 -2.39 -20.40 -34.05
CA ARG A 8 -1.05 -19.83 -34.23
C ARG A 8 -0.79 -18.80 -33.13
N SER A 9 0.36 -18.94 -32.47
CA SER A 9 0.91 -17.98 -31.50
C SER A 9 1.15 -16.61 -32.18
N PRO A 10 0.82 -15.47 -31.54
CA PRO A 10 1.14 -14.17 -32.11
C PRO A 10 2.64 -13.90 -31.96
N THR A 11 3.34 -13.81 -33.09
CA THR A 11 4.70 -13.26 -33.16
C THR A 11 4.63 -11.74 -33.04
N PHE A 12 5.14 -11.19 -31.93
CA PHE A 12 5.23 -9.74 -31.72
C PHE A 12 6.40 -9.18 -32.54
N LYS A 13 6.10 -8.38 -33.57
CA LYS A 13 7.09 -7.52 -34.25
C LYS A 13 7.05 -6.14 -33.59
N PRO A 14 8.17 -5.60 -33.07
CA PRO A 14 8.17 -4.24 -32.53
C PRO A 14 8.10 -3.23 -33.69
N ASN A 15 6.99 -2.51 -33.78
CA ASN A 15 6.90 -1.31 -34.61
C ASN A 15 7.55 -0.15 -33.85
N SER A 16 8.53 0.51 -34.46
CA SER A 16 9.10 1.77 -34.02
C SER A 16 8.09 2.89 -34.23
N GLY A 17 7.33 3.23 -33.19
CA GLY A 17 6.40 4.35 -33.17
C GLY A 17 6.30 4.93 -31.77
N SER A 18 6.72 6.19 -31.62
CA SER A 18 6.66 6.98 -30.40
C SER A 18 5.23 6.96 -29.84
N SER A 19 5.01 6.23 -28.74
CA SER A 19 3.73 6.24 -28.05
C SER A 19 3.75 7.33 -26.97
N GLN A 20 2.97 8.38 -27.19
CA GLN A 20 2.70 9.39 -26.15
C GLN A 20 1.74 8.78 -25.12
N ILE A 21 2.17 8.70 -23.86
CA ILE A 21 1.26 8.43 -22.75
C ILE A 21 0.61 9.77 -22.39
N ILE A 22 -0.62 9.99 -22.88
CA ILE A 22 -1.45 11.12 -22.47
C ILE A 22 -2.10 10.75 -21.14
N ILE A 23 -1.66 11.35 -20.05
CA ILE A 23 -2.38 11.31 -18.77
C ILE A 23 -3.58 12.26 -18.91
N PRO A 24 -4.84 11.80 -18.83
CA PRO A 24 -5.98 12.68 -18.95
C PRO A 24 -5.99 13.69 -17.81
N LYS A 25 -6.15 14.95 -18.20
CA LYS A 25 -6.33 16.11 -17.32
C LYS A 25 -7.59 15.88 -16.46
N ILE A 26 -7.42 15.72 -15.15
CA ILE A 26 -8.56 15.78 -14.22
C ILE A 26 -8.92 17.28 -14.10
N SER A 27 -9.92 17.69 -14.86
CA SER A 27 -10.45 19.05 -14.85
C SER A 27 -11.22 19.30 -13.55
N GLY A 28 -10.56 19.92 -12.58
CA GLY A 28 -11.22 20.34 -11.34
C GLY A 28 -10.41 21.24 -10.40
N CYS A 29 -9.22 21.72 -10.78
CA CYS A 29 -8.39 22.49 -9.86
C CYS A 29 -7.80 23.73 -10.54
N GLY A 30 -8.29 24.90 -10.13
CA GLY A 30 -7.69 26.19 -10.44
C GLY A 30 -6.49 26.42 -9.54
N TYR A 31 -5.29 26.07 -10.00
CA TYR A 31 -4.05 26.61 -9.45
C TYR A 31 -3.08 26.99 -10.58
N SER A 32 -2.45 28.15 -10.39
CA SER A 32 -1.69 28.91 -11.38
C SER A 32 -0.43 28.20 -11.87
N LYS A 33 -0.17 28.39 -13.16
CA LYS A 33 0.93 27.84 -13.95
C LYS A 33 2.29 28.13 -13.33
N LYS A 34 3.07 27.08 -13.05
CA LYS A 34 4.53 27.10 -13.30
C LYS A 34 4.84 25.94 -14.25
N GLN A 35 5.13 26.29 -15.50
CA GLN A 35 5.59 25.34 -16.51
C GLN A 35 6.98 24.84 -16.11
N PHE A 36 7.09 23.56 -15.79
CA PHE A 36 8.35 22.84 -15.89
C PHE A 36 8.28 21.99 -17.16
N ASN A 37 8.93 22.47 -18.22
CA ASN A 37 9.15 21.67 -19.42
C ASN A 37 10.40 20.83 -19.20
N THR A 38 10.23 19.56 -18.83
CA THR A 38 11.31 18.57 -18.91
C THR A 38 10.93 17.55 -19.97
N THR A 39 11.55 17.65 -21.13
CA THR A 39 11.49 16.61 -22.17
C THR A 39 12.42 15.47 -21.75
N ILE A 40 11.86 14.30 -21.43
CA ILE A 40 12.64 13.10 -21.18
C ILE A 40 12.81 12.37 -22.52
N HIS A 41 14.04 12.35 -23.03
CA HIS A 41 14.40 11.52 -24.19
C HIS A 41 14.73 10.11 -23.72
N TYR A 42 14.03 9.10 -24.25
CA TYR A 42 14.35 7.70 -24.00
C TYR A 42 15.17 7.16 -25.17
N ASP A 43 16.45 6.93 -24.95
CA ASP A 43 17.35 6.29 -25.93
C ASP A 43 17.22 4.77 -25.83
N SER A 44 16.65 4.16 -26.88
CA SER A 44 16.42 2.71 -26.97
C SER A 44 17.70 1.89 -27.20
N THR A 45 18.89 2.50 -27.23
CA THR A 45 20.16 1.81 -27.48
C THR A 45 21.08 1.69 -26.26
N MET A 46 20.70 2.25 -25.10
CA MET A 46 21.43 2.05 -23.84
C MET A 46 21.21 0.62 -23.30
N ARG A 47 21.99 -0.34 -23.79
CA ARG A 47 22.28 -1.58 -23.06
C ARG A 47 23.15 -1.21 -21.87
N MET A 48 22.56 -1.23 -20.68
CA MET A 48 23.30 -1.15 -19.42
C MET A 48 24.30 -2.31 -19.38
N PRO A 49 25.62 -2.08 -19.24
CA PRO A 49 26.56 -3.17 -19.08
C PRO A 49 26.24 -3.88 -17.76
N PHE A 50 25.98 -5.19 -17.85
CA PHE A 50 25.87 -6.04 -16.67
C PHE A 50 27.30 -6.27 -16.17
N GLU A 51 27.80 -5.35 -15.35
CA GLU A 51 29.05 -5.56 -14.62
C GLU A 51 28.82 -6.59 -13.51
N THR A 52 29.20 -7.83 -13.79
CA THR A 52 29.49 -8.83 -12.78
C THR A 52 30.78 -8.47 -12.05
N SER A 53 30.66 -7.86 -10.87
CA SER A 53 31.35 -8.26 -9.62
C SER A 53 31.50 -7.06 -8.69
N SER A 54 30.99 -7.17 -7.46
CA SER A 54 31.71 -6.86 -6.23
C SER A 54 30.73 -6.98 -5.07
N SER A 55 31.15 -7.70 -4.03
CA SER A 55 30.49 -7.78 -2.73
C SER A 55 30.33 -6.37 -2.14
N LYS A 56 29.21 -5.72 -2.42
CA LYS A 56 28.79 -4.53 -1.67
C LYS A 56 28.48 -4.99 -0.26
N SER A 57 29.30 -4.57 0.69
CA SER A 57 28.89 -4.50 2.09
C SER A 57 27.53 -3.81 2.12
N GLU A 58 26.50 -4.48 2.64
CA GLU A 58 25.18 -3.87 2.81
C GLU A 58 25.36 -2.54 3.53
N SER A 59 25.08 -1.43 2.84
CA SER A 59 25.02 -0.14 3.48
C SER A 59 23.95 -0.24 4.57
N ASN A 60 24.32 0.07 5.81
CA ASN A 60 23.43 0.04 6.97
C ASN A 60 22.42 1.21 6.92
N THR A 61 21.75 1.40 5.78
CA THR A 61 20.70 2.39 5.59
C THR A 61 19.47 1.90 6.35
N PRO A 62 18.91 2.71 7.26
CA PRO A 62 17.66 2.38 7.93
C PRO A 62 16.60 2.03 6.89
N LYS A 63 15.88 0.92 7.12
CA LYS A 63 14.78 0.46 6.27
C LYS A 63 13.49 0.69 7.02
N ALA A 64 12.49 1.24 6.35
CA ALA A 64 11.12 1.31 6.85
C ALA A 64 10.25 0.27 6.10
N ILE A 65 9.38 -0.41 6.83
CA ILE A 65 8.38 -1.34 6.31
C ILE A 65 7.01 -0.83 6.73
N ILE A 66 6.20 -0.48 5.74
CA ILE A 66 4.92 0.16 5.96
C ILE A 66 3.80 -0.83 5.69
N PHE A 67 2.89 -0.98 6.67
CA PHE A 67 1.65 -1.72 6.52
C PHE A 67 0.46 -0.76 6.49
N ASP A 68 -0.51 -1.07 5.64
CA ASP A 68 -1.85 -0.51 5.76
C ASP A 68 -2.64 -1.22 6.87
N TRP A 69 -3.72 -0.60 7.33
CA TRP A 69 -4.61 -1.16 8.34
C TRP A 69 -5.87 -1.79 7.73
N ASP A 70 -6.69 -0.95 7.07
CA ASP A 70 -8.02 -1.29 6.57
C ASP A 70 -7.95 -2.28 5.40
N ASP A 71 -8.70 -3.37 5.51
CA ASP A 71 -8.67 -4.55 4.62
C ASP A 71 -7.27 -5.10 4.31
N THR A 72 -6.30 -4.85 5.19
CA THR A 72 -4.93 -5.36 5.09
C THR A 72 -4.55 -6.15 6.35
N ILE A 73 -4.57 -5.50 7.52
CA ILE A 73 -4.41 -6.17 8.82
C ILE A 73 -5.78 -6.42 9.45
N CYS A 74 -6.62 -5.39 9.50
CA CYS A 74 -7.98 -5.48 9.98
C CYS A 74 -8.90 -5.73 8.78
N PRO A 75 -9.70 -6.80 8.74
CA PRO A 75 -10.64 -7.07 7.65
C PRO A 75 -11.89 -6.19 7.81
N SER A 76 -11.71 -4.86 7.79
CA SER A 76 -12.70 -3.84 8.16
C SER A 76 -13.98 -3.92 7.33
N THR A 77 -13.91 -4.19 6.02
CA THR A 77 -15.10 -4.40 5.18
C THR A 77 -15.87 -5.65 5.58
N PHE A 78 -15.17 -6.74 5.93
CA PHE A 78 -15.82 -7.99 6.35
C PHE A 78 -16.51 -7.80 7.70
N VAL A 79 -15.83 -7.25 8.71
CA VAL A 79 -16.40 -7.08 10.06
C VAL A 79 -17.53 -6.04 10.09
N ASP A 80 -17.47 -5.00 9.25
CA ASP A 80 -18.55 -4.01 9.13
C ASP A 80 -19.85 -4.63 8.58
N SER A 81 -19.77 -5.69 7.77
CA SER A 81 -20.96 -6.38 7.24
C SER A 81 -21.83 -7.05 8.30
N TYR A 82 -21.26 -7.36 9.49
CA TYR A 82 -21.99 -7.99 10.59
C TYR A 82 -22.79 -6.99 11.44
N LYS A 83 -22.49 -5.68 11.34
CA LYS A 83 -23.17 -4.62 12.11
C LYS A 83 -23.24 -4.89 13.61
N VAL A 84 -22.14 -5.40 14.17
CA VAL A 84 -21.98 -5.71 15.60
C VAL A 84 -21.37 -4.55 16.38
N GLU A 85 -21.64 -4.51 17.68
CA GLU A 85 -21.13 -3.47 18.58
C GLU A 85 -19.82 -3.87 19.27
N ALA A 86 -19.62 -5.15 19.54
CA ALA A 86 -18.41 -5.67 20.17
C ALA A 86 -17.99 -7.04 19.59
N PHE A 87 -16.72 -7.41 19.83
CA PHE A 87 -16.15 -8.67 19.37
C PHE A 87 -16.97 -9.91 19.80
N VAL A 88 -17.52 -9.86 21.01
CA VAL A 88 -18.30 -10.97 21.59
C VAL A 88 -19.61 -11.23 20.85
N ASP A 89 -20.09 -10.26 20.07
CA ASP A 89 -21.36 -10.37 19.33
C ASP A 89 -21.18 -11.12 18.00
N PHE A 90 -19.95 -11.37 17.54
CA PHE A 90 -19.71 -12.18 16.35
C PHE A 90 -20.07 -13.65 16.59
N PRO A 91 -20.51 -14.39 15.57
CA PRO A 91 -20.59 -15.85 15.62
C PRO A 91 -19.26 -16.48 16.04
N MET A 92 -19.30 -17.60 16.78
CA MET A 92 -18.09 -18.22 17.36
C MET A 92 -17.04 -18.62 16.31
N ASP A 93 -17.50 -19.08 15.15
CA ASP A 93 -16.64 -19.41 14.00
C ASP A 93 -15.95 -18.17 13.44
N VAL A 94 -16.64 -17.03 13.38
CA VAL A 94 -16.07 -15.73 12.99
C VAL A 94 -15.07 -15.24 14.03
N GLN A 95 -15.39 -15.31 15.33
CA GLN A 95 -14.45 -14.96 16.40
C GLN A 95 -13.15 -15.77 16.30
N ARG A 96 -13.27 -17.08 15.99
CA ARG A 96 -12.10 -17.95 15.76
C ARG A 96 -11.28 -17.49 14.56
N ILE A 97 -11.91 -17.12 13.44
CA ILE A 97 -11.22 -16.60 12.26
C ILE A 97 -10.49 -15.30 12.61
N LEU A 98 -11.14 -14.36 13.31
CA LEU A 98 -10.53 -13.08 13.70
C LEU A 98 -9.38 -13.26 14.69
N HIS A 99 -9.42 -14.29 15.55
CA HIS A 99 -8.26 -14.68 16.36
C HIS A 99 -7.08 -15.21 15.51
N GLU A 100 -7.35 -15.97 14.45
CA GLU A 100 -6.30 -16.41 13.52
C GLU A 100 -5.71 -15.26 12.71
N VAL A 101 -6.54 -14.27 12.33
CA VAL A 101 -6.08 -13.01 11.72
C VAL A 101 -5.13 -12.28 12.68
N ALA A 102 -5.51 -12.12 13.95
CA ALA A 102 -4.67 -11.47 14.95
C ALA A 102 -3.31 -12.17 15.12
N ARG A 103 -3.30 -13.51 15.19
CA ARG A 103 -2.06 -14.30 15.27
C ARG A 103 -1.20 -14.17 14.02
N SER A 104 -1.80 -14.15 12.84
CA SER A 104 -1.09 -14.03 11.57
C SER A 104 -0.46 -12.65 11.41
N ALA A 105 -1.20 -11.59 11.76
CA ALA A 105 -0.71 -10.23 11.79
C ALA A 105 0.44 -10.06 12.79
N GLU A 106 0.32 -10.60 14.01
CA GLU A 106 1.40 -10.57 15.00
C GLU A 106 2.69 -11.20 14.45
N ARG A 107 2.59 -12.40 13.87
CA ARG A 107 3.75 -13.08 13.29
C ARG A 107 4.37 -12.27 12.15
N CYS A 108 3.54 -11.70 11.28
CA CYS A 108 3.99 -10.91 10.13
C CYS A 108 4.71 -9.63 10.58
N LEU A 109 4.11 -8.85 11.47
CA LEU A 109 4.68 -7.60 11.97
C LEU A 109 5.96 -7.86 12.76
N ASN A 110 5.97 -8.88 13.63
CA ASN A 110 7.16 -9.24 14.40
C ASN A 110 8.29 -9.69 13.47
N GLU A 111 8.00 -10.46 12.42
CA GLU A 111 9.02 -10.86 11.45
C GLU A 111 9.56 -9.66 10.67
N ALA A 112 8.68 -8.79 10.16
CA ALA A 112 9.06 -7.58 9.45
C ALA A 112 9.98 -6.69 10.30
N SER A 113 9.72 -6.58 11.60
CA SER A 113 10.51 -5.75 12.52
C SER A 113 12.00 -6.15 12.62
N LYS A 114 12.36 -7.38 12.21
CA LYS A 114 13.76 -7.82 12.14
C LYS A 114 14.52 -7.21 10.97
N TYR A 115 13.81 -6.68 9.96
CA TYR A 115 14.38 -6.19 8.71
C TYR A 115 14.29 -4.67 8.55
N GLY A 116 13.60 -3.97 9.47
CA GLY A 116 13.43 -2.53 9.45
C GLY A 116 12.43 -2.02 10.48
N GLU A 117 12.31 -0.69 10.58
CA GLU A 117 11.27 -0.05 11.37
C GLU A 117 9.89 -0.34 10.76
N VAL A 118 8.97 -0.87 11.55
CA VAL A 118 7.61 -1.20 11.10
C VAL A 118 6.66 -0.05 11.47
N LEU A 119 5.95 0.45 10.46
CA LEU A 119 4.98 1.52 10.56
C LEU A 119 3.60 1.04 10.11
N ILE A 120 2.55 1.46 10.81
CA ILE A 120 1.16 1.26 10.37
C ILE A 120 0.62 2.60 9.90
N ILE A 121 0.26 2.73 8.62
CA ILE A 121 -0.24 3.97 8.02
C ILE A 121 -1.62 3.74 7.40
N THR A 122 -2.64 4.41 7.95
CA THR A 122 -4.03 4.34 7.46
C THR A 122 -4.52 5.69 6.89
N ASN A 123 -5.47 5.63 5.96
CA ASN A 123 -6.22 6.81 5.48
C ASN A 123 -7.47 7.11 6.33
N SER A 124 -7.65 6.39 7.44
CA SER A 124 -8.69 6.66 8.42
C SER A 124 -8.22 7.68 9.46
N ASP A 125 -9.14 8.22 10.24
CA ASP A 125 -8.84 9.23 11.27
C ASP A 125 -7.94 8.70 12.40
N GLU A 126 -7.25 9.61 13.07
CA GLU A 126 -6.44 9.31 14.27
C GLU A 126 -7.29 8.56 15.32
N GLY A 127 -6.71 7.51 15.91
CA GLY A 127 -7.41 6.63 16.85
C GLY A 127 -8.22 5.50 16.21
N TRP A 128 -8.50 5.53 14.90
CA TRP A 128 -9.26 4.49 14.21
C TRP A 128 -8.67 3.09 14.37
N VAL A 129 -7.35 2.95 14.24
CA VAL A 129 -6.65 1.65 14.37
C VAL A 129 -6.91 1.02 15.73
N LYS A 130 -6.75 1.79 16.81
CA LYS A 130 -6.99 1.30 18.18
C LYS A 130 -8.46 0.97 18.40
N TYR A 131 -9.36 1.89 18.02
CA TYR A 131 -10.80 1.72 18.17
C TYR A 131 -11.31 0.47 17.44
N SER A 132 -10.93 0.30 16.17
CA SER A 132 -11.36 -0.85 15.36
C SER A 132 -10.73 -2.16 15.83
N ALA A 133 -9.48 -2.15 16.32
CA ALA A 133 -8.88 -3.32 16.95
C ALA A 133 -9.63 -3.72 18.22
N GLU A 134 -9.93 -2.78 19.12
CA GLU A 134 -10.71 -3.07 20.34
C GLU A 134 -12.09 -3.64 20.03
N ARG A 135 -12.78 -3.03 19.05
CA ARG A 135 -14.14 -3.42 18.66
C ARG A 135 -14.19 -4.79 17.97
N TYR A 136 -13.27 -5.05 17.04
CA TYR A 136 -13.39 -6.20 16.13
C TYR A 136 -12.33 -7.29 16.30
N CYS A 137 -11.15 -6.96 16.82
CA CYS A 137 -10.02 -7.89 16.92
C CYS A 137 -9.19 -7.60 18.17
N PRO A 138 -9.75 -7.71 19.40
CA PRO A 138 -9.11 -7.18 20.61
C PRO A 138 -7.74 -7.79 20.91
N LYS A 139 -7.46 -9.00 20.40
CA LYS A 139 -6.13 -9.63 20.50
C LYS A 139 -5.03 -8.91 19.70
N LEU A 140 -5.38 -8.02 18.77
CA LEU A 140 -4.41 -7.18 18.06
C LEU A 140 -3.92 -6.01 18.91
N LEU A 141 -4.68 -5.55 19.93
CA LEU A 141 -4.30 -4.40 20.75
C LEU A 141 -2.85 -4.48 21.30
N PRO A 142 -2.45 -5.53 22.04
CA PRO A 142 -1.08 -5.63 22.55
C PRO A 142 -0.03 -5.81 21.45
N VAL A 143 -0.43 -6.16 20.23
CA VAL A 143 0.47 -6.31 19.07
C VAL A 143 0.75 -4.94 18.47
N ILE A 144 -0.30 -4.17 18.16
CA ILE A 144 -0.19 -2.88 17.46
C ILE A 144 0.44 -1.80 18.34
N GLU A 145 0.35 -1.90 19.66
CA GLU A 145 1.00 -0.98 20.62
C GLU A 145 2.53 -0.95 20.49
N LYS A 146 3.13 -1.98 19.88
CA LYS A 146 4.58 -2.06 19.65
C LYS A 146 5.04 -1.23 18.45
N TYR A 147 4.12 -0.78 17.60
CA TYR A 147 4.42 -0.17 16.31
C TYR A 147 3.91 1.27 16.25
N LYS A 148 4.62 2.11 15.48
CA LYS A 148 4.20 3.49 15.25
C LYS A 148 2.99 3.50 14.30
N ILE A 149 1.88 4.07 14.77
CA ILE A 149 0.64 4.22 14.00
C ILE A 149 0.52 5.66 13.53
N ILE A 150 0.12 5.84 12.28
CA ILE A 150 -0.01 7.14 11.63
C ILE A 150 -1.34 7.21 10.88
N SER A 151 -2.17 8.18 11.23
CA SER A 151 -3.27 8.61 10.36
C SER A 151 -2.74 9.55 9.28
N ALA A 152 -2.69 9.07 8.04
CA ALA A 152 -2.37 9.90 6.89
C ALA A 152 -3.44 10.99 6.69
N ARG A 153 -4.72 10.64 6.88
CA ARG A 153 -5.83 11.58 6.77
C ARG A 153 -5.70 12.73 7.76
N THR A 154 -5.62 12.44 9.05
CA THR A 154 -5.56 13.50 10.08
C THR A 154 -4.36 14.42 9.88
N ARG A 155 -3.21 13.89 9.41
CA ARG A 155 -2.03 14.71 9.14
C ARG A 155 -2.12 15.55 7.86
N TYR A 156 -2.73 15.01 6.80
CA TYR A 156 -2.57 15.56 5.45
C TYR A 156 -3.86 16.01 4.75
N GLU A 157 -5.05 15.72 5.28
CA GLU A 157 -6.33 16.13 4.68
C GLU A 157 -6.45 17.65 4.52
N ARG A 158 -5.94 18.42 5.48
CA ARG A 158 -5.90 19.89 5.39
C ARG A 158 -5.10 20.41 4.19
N PHE A 159 -4.12 19.65 3.71
CA PHE A 159 -3.27 20.03 2.57
C PHE A 159 -3.81 19.48 1.25
N TYR A 160 -4.51 18.36 1.29
CA TYR A 160 -5.06 17.71 0.10
C TYR A 160 -6.55 17.32 0.31
N PRO A 161 -7.49 18.27 0.43
CA PRO A 161 -8.88 17.95 0.78
C PRO A 161 -9.51 16.94 -0.19
N GLY A 162 -10.17 15.91 0.35
CA GLY A 162 -10.84 14.87 -0.43
C GLY A 162 -9.93 13.98 -1.29
N GLN A 163 -8.61 13.97 -1.06
CA GLN A 163 -7.63 13.25 -1.88
C GLN A 163 -6.85 12.20 -1.06
N PRO A 164 -7.46 11.05 -0.73
CA PRO A 164 -6.86 10.03 0.13
C PRO A 164 -5.54 9.43 -0.40
N LEU A 165 -5.38 9.34 -1.72
CA LEU A 165 -4.11 8.91 -2.31
C LEU A 165 -2.98 9.90 -2.00
N CYS A 166 -3.27 11.21 -2.02
CA CYS A 166 -2.28 12.24 -1.71
C CYS A 166 -1.91 12.23 -0.22
N TRP A 167 -2.86 11.96 0.68
CA TRP A 167 -2.56 11.83 2.11
C TRP A 167 -1.53 10.73 2.37
N LYS A 168 -1.76 9.56 1.78
CA LYS A 168 -0.91 8.39 1.97
C LYS A 168 0.47 8.56 1.35
N ALA A 169 0.53 9.11 0.12
CA ALA A 169 1.78 9.44 -0.52
C ALA A 169 2.61 10.46 0.30
N ALA A 170 1.98 11.49 0.85
CA ALA A 170 2.65 12.46 1.71
C ALA A 170 3.14 11.83 3.03
N ALA A 171 2.35 10.93 3.63
CA ALA A 171 2.79 10.17 4.80
C ALA A 171 4.00 9.29 4.49
N PHE A 172 4.01 8.57 3.37
CA PHE A 172 5.15 7.73 2.98
C PHE A 172 6.40 8.57 2.76
N ALA A 173 6.28 9.69 2.03
CA ALA A 173 7.41 10.58 1.80
C ALA A 173 7.96 11.19 3.10
N HIS A 174 7.11 11.49 4.08
CA HIS A 174 7.57 11.99 5.38
C HIS A 174 8.35 10.94 6.16
N GLU A 175 7.86 9.71 6.21
CA GLU A 175 8.39 8.67 7.11
C GLU A 175 9.58 7.89 6.53
N VAL A 176 9.85 8.00 5.23
CA VAL A 176 10.94 7.26 4.53
C VAL A 176 12.12 8.19 4.16
N ASN A 177 12.12 9.45 4.61
CA ASN A 177 13.21 10.41 4.36
C ASN A 177 14.41 10.23 5.28
#